data_AF-A0A9E3AWP3-F1
#
_entry.id   AF-A0A9E3AWP3-F1
#
_cell.length_a   1.000
_cell.length_b   1.000
_cell.length_c   1.000
_cell.angle_alpha   90.00
_cell.angle_beta   90.00
_cell.angle_gamma   90.00
#
_symmetry.space_group_name_H-M   'P 1'
#
loop_
_entity.id
_entity.type
_entity.pdbx_description
1 polymer ?
#
loop_
_entity_poly.entity_id
_entity_poly.type
_entity_poly.pdbx_seq_one_letter_code
_entity_poly.pdbx_strand_id
1 'polypeptide(L)'
;MRLAMTVVLSTATSTGASMAMFHDAIKTQLEQDVRGKNRQIEEQYAERLREQRTLRFGTLESEVQRLTASAGEMTHVLDAARQLRATASQKAEAYGIEADRELKGAPGYKAGAGSQYREALARKVAADSDLAKADSDIGIYEGRVTDAQQKLDKANADLRVAEAAFAGEAAQIDEERKSHLIPDRNDALMSYLALEEVYADPRFGSAARHFSWLMMAVLMTFELSYVVVRAWFTHASVYMAMLIADTKKRADRAAADYETSRDALRRKPLAPMARAPLRFLPAPAPSAATVRESRREEARFP
;
A
#
# COMPACT_ATOMS: atom_id res chain seq x y z
N MET A 1 43.23 -18.93 15.11
CA MET A 1 41.84 -19.30 14.75
C MET A 1 40.78 -18.59 15.59
N ARG A 2 40.81 -18.61 16.94
CA ARG A 2 39.74 -17.99 17.75
C ARG A 2 39.49 -16.52 17.45
N LEU A 3 40.53 -15.69 17.35
CA LEU A 3 40.38 -14.26 17.01
C LEU A 3 39.69 -14.04 15.65
N ALA A 4 40.02 -14.85 14.63
CA ALA A 4 39.39 -14.74 13.31
C ALA A 4 37.89 -15.12 13.37
N MET A 5 37.53 -16.16 14.12
CA MET A 5 36.13 -16.52 14.36
C MET A 5 35.38 -15.42 15.11
N THR A 6 36.01 -14.79 16.11
CA THR A 6 35.44 -13.66 16.85
C THR A 6 35.16 -12.46 15.95
N VAL A 7 36.06 -12.15 15.01
CA VAL A 7 35.86 -11.07 14.02
C VAL A 7 34.68 -11.37 13.12
N VAL A 8 34.59 -12.58 12.56
CA VAL A 8 33.48 -12.96 11.68
C VAL A 8 32.15 -12.93 12.44
N LEU A 9 32.10 -13.48 13.65
CA LEU A 9 30.87 -13.51 14.45
C LEU A 9 30.43 -12.09 14.85
N SER A 10 31.38 -11.25 15.31
CA SER A 10 31.08 -9.87 15.70
C SER A 10 30.59 -9.04 14.51
N THR A 11 31.15 -9.28 13.31
CA THR A 11 30.70 -8.60 12.09
C THR A 11 29.28 -9.03 11.74
N ALA A 12 28.99 -10.33 11.73
CA ALA A 12 27.64 -10.84 11.43
C ALA A 12 26.60 -10.34 12.46
N THR A 13 26.93 -10.35 13.75
CA THR A 13 26.05 -9.85 14.81
C THR A 13 25.87 -8.33 14.72
N SER A 14 26.92 -7.56 14.40
CA SER A 14 26.81 -6.11 14.19
C SER A 14 25.91 -5.77 12.99
N THR A 15 26.05 -6.50 11.88
CA THR A 15 25.17 -6.33 10.71
C THR A 15 23.72 -6.65 11.06
N GLY A 16 23.46 -7.76 11.77
CA GLY A 16 22.11 -8.10 12.23
C GLY A 16 21.51 -7.06 13.19
N ALA A 17 22.31 -6.53 14.13
CA ALA A 17 21.88 -5.46 15.02
C ALA A 17 21.59 -4.15 14.27
N SER A 18 22.40 -3.84 13.25
CA SER A 18 22.20 -2.67 12.40
C SER A 18 20.92 -2.80 11.56
N MET A 19 20.63 -3.98 11.00
CA MET A 19 19.35 -4.26 10.33
C MET A 19 18.15 -4.08 11.26
N ALA A 20 18.26 -4.55 12.51
CA ALA A 20 17.18 -4.42 13.49
C ALA A 20 16.94 -2.96 13.89
N MET A 21 18.00 -2.19 14.10
CA MET A 21 17.90 -0.78 14.48
C MET A 21 17.39 0.10 13.33
N PHE A 22 17.84 -0.15 12.11
CA PHE A 22 17.44 0.60 10.91
C PHE A 22 16.29 -0.06 10.15
N HIS A 23 15.53 -0.94 10.80
CA HIS A 23 14.45 -1.70 10.16
C HIS A 23 13.45 -0.79 9.44
N ASP A 24 13.02 0.29 10.08
CA ASP A 24 12.05 1.22 9.50
C ASP A 24 12.61 1.97 8.28
N ALA A 25 13.89 2.35 8.32
CA ALA A 25 14.57 3.00 7.20
C ALA A 25 14.73 2.04 6.01
N ILE A 26 15.16 0.80 6.29
CA ILE A 26 15.27 -0.28 5.29
C ILE A 26 13.91 -0.56 4.65
N LYS A 27 12.87 -0.71 5.47
CA LYS A 27 11.50 -0.94 4.99
C LYS A 27 11.01 0.22 4.13
N THR A 28 11.21 1.45 4.60
CA THR A 28 10.83 2.65 3.84
C THR A 28 11.54 2.71 2.49
N GLN A 29 12.84 2.40 2.45
CA GLN A 29 13.62 2.37 1.22
C GLN A 29 13.11 1.31 0.24
N LEU A 30 12.89 0.07 0.72
CA LEU A 30 12.33 -1.01 -0.10
C LEU A 30 10.93 -0.67 -0.64
N GLU A 31 10.07 -0.08 0.20
CA GLU A 31 8.74 0.37 -0.24
C GLU A 31 8.83 1.48 -1.29
N GLN A 32 9.75 2.44 -1.14
CA GLN A 32 9.95 3.51 -2.12
C GLN A 32 10.43 2.97 -3.46
N ASP A 33 11.36 2.03 -3.44
CA ASP A 33 11.88 1.36 -4.63
C ASP A 33 10.80 0.57 -5.37
N VAL A 34 10.04 -0.24 -4.63
CA VAL A 34 8.92 -1.01 -5.19
C VAL A 34 7.84 -0.06 -5.73
N ARG A 35 7.47 0.99 -4.99
CA ARG A 35 6.52 2.00 -5.46
C ARG A 35 7.02 2.74 -6.70
N GLY A 36 8.30 3.07 -6.77
CA GLY A 36 8.90 3.73 -7.94
C GLY A 36 8.84 2.86 -9.19
N LYS A 37 9.22 1.58 -9.08
CA LYS A 37 9.16 0.61 -10.17
C LYS A 37 7.71 0.28 -10.56
N ASN A 38 6.83 0.08 -9.58
CA ASN A 38 5.41 -0.17 -9.83
C ASN A 38 4.72 1.03 -10.47
N ARG A 39 5.08 2.27 -10.10
CA ARG A 39 4.56 3.48 -10.76
C ARG A 39 4.88 3.49 -12.25
N GLN A 40 6.11 3.13 -12.65
CA GLN A 40 6.48 3.06 -14.07
C GLN A 40 5.63 2.01 -14.82
N ILE A 41 5.39 0.86 -14.20
CA ILE A 41 4.52 -0.18 -14.76
C ILE A 41 3.09 0.34 -14.87
N GLU A 42 2.56 0.96 -13.81
CA GLU A 42 1.22 1.56 -13.81
C GLU A 42 1.04 2.59 -14.92
N GLU A 43 2.02 3.49 -15.10
CA GLU A 43 2.02 4.50 -16.15
C GLU A 43 2.03 3.87 -17.54
N GLN A 44 2.90 2.89 -17.78
CA GLN A 44 2.99 2.16 -19.05
C GLN A 44 1.67 1.46 -19.42
N TYR A 45 1.06 0.76 -18.47
CA TYR A 45 -0.21 0.05 -18.71
C TYR A 45 -1.38 1.03 -18.84
N ALA A 46 -1.36 2.16 -18.12
CA ALA A 46 -2.34 3.22 -18.29
C ALA A 46 -2.25 3.87 -19.67
N GLU A 47 -1.04 4.12 -20.18
CA GLU A 47 -0.81 4.63 -21.52
C GLU A 47 -1.30 3.63 -22.58
N ARG A 48 -0.91 2.36 -22.47
CA ARG A 48 -1.38 1.30 -23.38
C ARG A 48 -2.90 1.19 -23.41
N LEU A 49 -3.58 1.30 -22.26
CA LEU A 49 -5.04 1.30 -22.18
C LEU A 49 -5.64 2.53 -22.87
N ARG A 50 -5.06 3.73 -22.69
CA ARG A 50 -5.49 4.96 -23.37
C ARG A 50 -5.29 4.89 -24.87
N GLU A 51 -4.15 4.36 -25.34
CA GLU A 51 -3.87 4.18 -26.75
C GLU A 51 -4.87 3.24 -27.40
N GLN A 52 -5.12 2.07 -26.79
CA GLN A 52 -6.12 1.14 -27.31
C GLN A 52 -7.53 1.73 -27.31
N ARG A 53 -7.90 2.46 -26.26
CA ARG A 53 -9.18 3.18 -26.22
C ARG A 53 -9.25 4.19 -27.36
N THR A 54 -8.22 5.00 -27.55
CA THR A 54 -8.19 6.03 -28.59
C THR A 54 -8.26 5.41 -29.99
N LEU A 55 -7.53 4.33 -30.25
CA LEU A 55 -7.55 3.63 -31.54
C LEU A 55 -8.91 3.03 -31.87
N ARG A 56 -9.63 2.49 -30.87
CA ARG A 56 -10.94 1.86 -31.08
C ARG A 56 -12.10 2.84 -31.09
N PHE A 57 -12.08 3.79 -30.17
CA PHE A 57 -13.22 4.66 -29.90
C PHE A 57 -13.03 6.06 -30.44
N GLY A 58 -11.81 6.51 -30.74
CA GLY A 58 -11.58 7.90 -31.15
C GLY A 58 -12.39 8.31 -32.39
N THR A 59 -12.50 7.40 -33.38
CA THR A 59 -13.34 7.63 -34.56
C THR A 59 -14.83 7.63 -34.21
N LEU A 60 -15.31 6.66 -33.43
CA LEU A 60 -16.71 6.56 -33.01
C LEU A 60 -17.15 7.73 -32.12
N GLU A 61 -16.34 8.12 -31.13
CA GLU A 61 -16.57 9.27 -30.25
C GLU A 61 -16.63 10.57 -31.09
N SER A 62 -15.72 10.74 -32.06
CA SER A 62 -15.75 11.90 -32.97
C SER A 62 -16.99 11.90 -33.87
N GLU A 63 -17.44 10.73 -34.32
CA GLU A 63 -18.64 10.58 -35.14
C GLU A 63 -19.90 10.90 -34.35
N VAL A 64 -20.03 10.39 -33.12
CA VAL A 64 -21.14 10.73 -32.21
C VAL A 64 -21.18 12.23 -31.93
N GLN A 65 -20.04 12.86 -31.65
CA GLN A 65 -19.95 14.31 -31.44
C GLN A 65 -20.40 15.09 -32.68
N ARG A 66 -19.91 14.71 -33.87
CA ARG A 66 -20.29 15.35 -35.14
C ARG A 66 -21.79 15.19 -35.43
N LEU A 67 -22.35 14.00 -35.21
CA LEU A 67 -23.77 13.73 -35.41
C LEU A 67 -24.65 14.48 -34.40
N THR A 68 -24.19 14.61 -33.15
CA THR A 68 -24.87 15.39 -32.11
C THR A 68 -24.93 16.87 -32.49
N ALA A 69 -23.80 17.44 -32.95
CA ALA A 69 -23.76 18.83 -33.42
C ALA A 69 -24.69 19.03 -34.63
N SER A 70 -24.60 18.15 -35.63
CA SER A 70 -25.46 18.18 -36.82
C SER A 70 -26.96 18.09 -36.49
N ALA A 71 -27.36 17.19 -35.60
CA ALA A 71 -28.74 17.08 -35.15
C ALA A 71 -29.22 18.34 -34.42
N GLY A 72 -28.35 18.94 -33.60
CA GLY A 72 -28.61 20.23 -32.94
C GLY A 72 -28.82 21.37 -33.94
N GLU A 73 -27.94 21.49 -34.93
CA GLU A 73 -28.06 22.48 -36.01
C GLU A 73 -29.36 22.32 -36.80
N MET A 74 -29.70 21.08 -37.19
CA MET A 74 -30.93 20.80 -37.93
C MET A 74 -32.19 21.13 -37.11
N THR A 75 -32.17 20.86 -35.81
CA THR A 75 -33.28 21.22 -34.90
C THR A 75 -33.45 22.74 -34.86
N HIS A 76 -32.35 23.48 -34.76
CA HIS A 76 -32.36 24.93 -34.79
C HIS A 76 -32.95 25.50 -36.11
N VAL A 77 -32.60 24.90 -37.24
CA VAL A 77 -33.14 25.29 -38.55
C VAL A 77 -34.64 24.95 -38.66
N LEU A 78 -35.06 23.80 -38.14
CA LEU A 78 -36.48 23.42 -38.09
C LEU A 78 -37.29 24.41 -37.24
N ASP A 79 -36.78 24.81 -36.09
CA ASP A 79 -37.46 25.79 -35.23
C ASP A 79 -37.55 27.17 -35.90
N ALA A 80 -36.51 27.60 -36.61
CA ALA A 80 -36.56 28.81 -37.44
C ALA A 80 -37.61 28.70 -38.56
N ALA A 81 -37.71 27.54 -39.23
CA ALA A 81 -38.73 27.30 -40.25
C ALA A 81 -40.15 27.34 -39.66
N ARG A 82 -40.35 26.80 -38.46
CA ARG A 82 -41.63 26.87 -37.72
C ARG A 82 -42.02 28.31 -37.37
N GLN A 83 -41.06 29.14 -36.98
CA GLN A 83 -41.30 30.57 -36.73
C GLN A 83 -41.67 31.32 -38.01
N LEU A 84 -40.99 31.03 -39.13
CA LEU A 84 -41.31 31.60 -40.44
C LEU A 84 -42.73 31.21 -40.88
N ARG A 85 -43.10 29.94 -40.72
CA ARG A 85 -44.45 29.43 -41.00
C ARG A 85 -45.52 30.14 -40.16
N ALA A 86 -45.29 30.33 -38.86
CA ALA A 86 -46.21 31.06 -38.00
C ALA A 86 -46.43 32.51 -38.48
N THR A 87 -45.34 33.18 -38.89
CA THR A 87 -45.40 34.54 -39.45
C THR A 87 -46.13 34.57 -40.80
N ALA A 88 -45.89 33.59 -41.67
CA ALA A 88 -46.57 33.47 -42.96
C ALA A 88 -48.08 33.21 -42.78
N SER A 89 -48.47 32.35 -41.83
CA SER A 89 -49.87 32.08 -41.48
C SER A 89 -50.60 33.35 -41.05
N GLN A 90 -50.00 34.13 -40.15
CA GLN A 90 -50.57 35.40 -39.69
C GLN A 90 -50.76 36.40 -40.85
N LYS A 91 -49.79 36.48 -41.79
CA LYS A 91 -49.89 37.33 -42.98
C LYS A 91 -50.99 36.85 -43.94
N ALA A 92 -51.06 35.54 -44.19
CA ALA A 92 -52.07 34.94 -45.06
C ALA A 92 -53.48 35.19 -44.51
N GLU A 93 -53.68 35.03 -43.20
CA GLU A 93 -54.95 35.35 -42.52
C GLU A 93 -55.29 36.84 -42.63
N ALA A 94 -54.33 37.73 -42.33
CA ALA A 94 -54.55 39.17 -42.40
C ALA A 94 -54.91 39.65 -43.81
N TYR A 95 -54.20 39.19 -44.85
CA TYR A 95 -54.53 39.52 -46.24
C TYR A 95 -55.80 38.84 -46.73
N GLY A 96 -56.13 37.66 -46.20
CA GLY A 96 -57.43 37.02 -46.40
C GLY A 96 -58.58 37.89 -45.91
N ILE A 97 -58.47 38.40 -44.67
CA ILE A 97 -59.45 39.32 -44.08
C ILE A 97 -59.55 40.61 -44.89
N GLU A 98 -58.43 41.19 -45.32
CA GLU A 98 -58.41 42.45 -46.07
C GLU A 98 -59.03 42.29 -47.47
N ALA A 99 -58.69 41.21 -48.20
CA ALA A 99 -59.31 40.91 -49.48
C ALA A 99 -60.83 40.71 -49.33
N ASP A 100 -61.27 40.06 -48.24
CA ASP A 100 -62.68 39.88 -47.91
C ASP A 100 -63.39 41.21 -47.61
N ARG A 101 -62.72 42.14 -46.90
CA ARG A 101 -63.24 43.48 -46.59
C ARG A 101 -63.45 44.33 -47.85
N GLU A 102 -62.47 44.32 -48.75
CA GLU A 102 -62.53 45.01 -50.04
C GLU A 102 -63.65 44.44 -50.93
N LEU A 103 -63.81 43.12 -50.94
CA LEU A 103 -64.85 42.46 -51.74
C LEU A 103 -66.26 42.76 -51.21
N LYS A 104 -66.48 42.63 -49.90
CA LYS A 104 -67.81 42.74 -49.26
C LYS A 104 -68.21 44.18 -48.94
N GLY A 105 -67.25 45.12 -48.90
CA GLY A 105 -67.49 46.53 -48.54
C GLY A 105 -67.70 46.73 -47.04
N ALA A 106 -66.70 46.40 -46.23
CA ALA A 106 -66.69 46.73 -44.81
C ALA A 106 -66.78 48.26 -44.57
N PRO A 107 -67.10 48.73 -43.34
CA PRO A 107 -67.16 50.17 -43.06
C PRO A 107 -65.88 50.90 -43.49
N GLY A 108 -66.01 51.86 -44.41
CA GLY A 108 -64.88 52.59 -45.01
C GLY A 108 -64.35 52.03 -46.34
N TYR A 109 -64.85 50.89 -46.81
CA TYR A 109 -64.43 50.21 -48.04
C TYR A 109 -65.51 50.27 -49.11
N LYS A 110 -65.11 50.36 -50.38
CA LYS A 110 -66.05 50.28 -51.52
C LYS A 110 -66.21 48.83 -51.95
N ALA A 111 -67.41 48.27 -51.78
CA ALA A 111 -67.70 46.90 -52.20
C ALA A 111 -67.39 46.65 -53.68
N GLY A 112 -66.76 45.51 -53.98
CA GLY A 112 -66.62 44.96 -55.32
C GLY A 112 -65.19 44.65 -55.75
N ALA A 113 -65.05 44.04 -56.93
CA ALA A 113 -63.77 43.60 -57.49
C ALA A 113 -62.94 44.73 -58.13
N GLY A 114 -62.77 45.84 -57.39
CA GLY A 114 -62.01 47.02 -57.83
C GLY A 114 -60.49 46.81 -57.92
N SER A 115 -59.74 47.89 -58.13
CA SER A 115 -58.26 47.85 -58.11
C SER A 115 -57.72 47.44 -56.73
N GLN A 116 -58.28 47.99 -55.65
CA GLN A 116 -57.87 47.68 -54.27
C GLN A 116 -58.09 46.21 -53.92
N TYR A 117 -59.26 45.65 -54.26
CA TYR A 117 -59.52 44.21 -54.13
C TYR A 117 -58.49 43.36 -54.90
N ARG A 118 -58.16 43.72 -56.14
CA ARG A 118 -57.17 42.97 -56.94
C ARG A 118 -55.78 42.99 -56.32
N GLU A 119 -55.37 44.13 -55.75
CA GLU A 119 -54.11 44.24 -55.03
C GLU A 119 -54.10 43.42 -53.73
N ALA A 120 -55.17 43.50 -52.93
CA ALA A 120 -55.33 42.69 -51.72
C ALA A 120 -55.33 41.18 -52.04
N LEU A 121 -56.01 40.78 -53.11
CA LEU A 121 -56.01 39.41 -53.60
C LEU A 121 -54.61 38.97 -54.05
N ALA A 122 -53.85 39.82 -54.75
CA ALA A 122 -52.48 39.50 -55.13
C ALA A 122 -51.57 39.30 -53.91
N ARG A 123 -51.71 40.15 -52.87
CA ARG A 123 -50.99 40.00 -51.59
C ARG A 123 -51.38 38.72 -50.86
N LYS A 124 -52.67 38.37 -50.87
CA LYS A 124 -53.17 37.10 -50.31
C LYS A 124 -52.53 35.91 -51.02
N VAL A 125 -52.60 35.85 -52.35
CA VAL A 125 -52.01 34.76 -53.15
C VAL A 125 -50.51 34.62 -52.89
N ALA A 126 -49.78 35.74 -52.79
CA ALA A 126 -48.36 35.71 -52.44
C ALA A 126 -48.13 35.14 -51.03
N ALA A 127 -48.91 35.55 -50.03
CA ALA A 127 -48.80 35.03 -48.66
C ALA A 127 -49.20 33.56 -48.54
N ASP A 128 -50.23 33.10 -49.27
CA ASP A 128 -50.61 31.68 -49.34
C ASP A 128 -49.47 30.85 -49.97
N SER A 129 -48.80 31.38 -51.00
CA SER A 129 -47.61 30.75 -51.59
C SER A 129 -46.43 30.69 -50.62
N ASP A 130 -46.19 31.75 -49.85
CA ASP A 130 -45.13 31.78 -48.84
C ASP A 130 -45.42 30.78 -47.71
N LEU A 131 -46.69 30.65 -47.29
CA LEU A 131 -47.12 29.67 -46.30
C LEU A 131 -46.91 28.23 -46.80
N ALA A 132 -47.34 27.93 -48.03
CA ALA A 132 -47.15 26.62 -48.64
C ALA A 132 -45.66 26.25 -48.77
N LYS A 133 -44.80 27.23 -49.08
CA LYS A 133 -43.35 27.04 -49.09
C LYS A 133 -42.81 26.73 -47.69
N ALA A 134 -43.24 27.48 -46.68
CA ALA A 134 -42.82 27.25 -45.30
C ALA A 134 -43.26 25.86 -44.78
N ASP A 135 -44.46 25.41 -45.13
CA ASP A 135 -44.93 24.04 -44.83
C ASP A 135 -44.05 22.98 -45.50
N SER A 136 -43.68 23.18 -46.78
CA SER A 136 -42.76 22.28 -47.49
C SER A 136 -41.38 22.24 -46.83
N ASP A 137 -40.82 23.39 -46.45
CA ASP A 137 -39.51 23.48 -45.80
C ASP A 137 -39.51 22.74 -44.45
N ILE A 138 -40.59 22.88 -43.65
CA ILE A 138 -40.75 22.13 -42.39
C ILE A 138 -40.70 20.61 -42.67
N GLY A 139 -41.45 20.11 -43.65
CA GLY A 139 -41.45 18.68 -43.98
C GLY A 139 -40.06 18.15 -44.36
N ILE A 140 -39.27 18.95 -45.09
CA ILE A 140 -37.88 18.62 -45.43
C ILE A 140 -37.00 18.55 -44.17
N TYR A 141 -37.09 19.55 -43.28
CA TYR A 141 -36.25 19.60 -42.09
C TYR A 141 -36.64 18.57 -41.04
N GLU A 142 -37.93 18.25 -40.87
CA GLU A 142 -38.39 17.17 -40.00
C GLU A 142 -37.83 15.81 -40.43
N GLY A 143 -37.84 15.54 -41.75
CA GLY A 143 -37.22 14.34 -42.30
C GLY A 143 -35.70 14.28 -42.02
N ARG A 144 -35.00 15.41 -42.18
CA ARG A 144 -33.56 15.50 -41.91
C ARG A 144 -33.21 15.33 -40.44
N VAL A 145 -33.97 15.95 -39.53
CA VAL A 145 -33.80 15.78 -38.07
C VAL A 145 -33.99 14.32 -37.68
N THR A 146 -35.03 13.67 -38.23
CA THR A 146 -35.31 12.24 -37.97
C THR A 146 -34.17 11.36 -38.46
N ASP A 147 -33.66 11.56 -39.68
CA ASP A 147 -32.52 10.82 -40.22
C ASP A 147 -31.23 11.05 -39.39
N ALA A 148 -30.96 12.28 -38.99
CA ALA A 148 -29.82 12.61 -38.13
C ALA A 148 -29.92 11.93 -36.76
N GLN A 149 -31.11 11.90 -36.15
CA GLN A 149 -31.37 11.20 -34.88
C GLN A 149 -31.19 9.69 -35.03
N GLN A 150 -31.71 9.08 -36.09
CA GLN A 150 -31.51 7.64 -36.35
C GLN A 150 -30.03 7.28 -36.52
N LYS A 151 -29.26 8.12 -37.22
CA LYS A 151 -27.81 7.95 -37.35
C LYS A 151 -27.09 8.09 -36.01
N LEU A 152 -27.48 9.07 -35.19
CA LEU A 152 -26.93 9.28 -33.86
C LEU A 152 -27.24 8.09 -32.94
N ASP A 153 -28.47 7.59 -32.94
CA ASP A 153 -28.89 6.43 -32.16
C ASP A 153 -28.12 5.17 -32.55
N LYS A 154 -27.92 4.97 -33.85
CA LYS A 154 -27.09 3.88 -34.37
C LYS A 154 -25.64 4.01 -33.92
N ALA A 155 -25.02 5.18 -34.09
CA ALA A 155 -23.64 5.41 -33.68
C ALA A 155 -23.45 5.21 -32.16
N ASN A 156 -24.43 5.64 -31.35
CA ASN A 156 -24.45 5.37 -29.91
C ASN A 156 -24.58 3.88 -29.58
N ALA A 157 -25.38 3.13 -30.33
CA ALA A 157 -25.50 1.68 -30.17
C ALA A 157 -24.17 0.98 -30.54
N ASP A 158 -23.56 1.37 -31.65
CA ASP A 158 -22.26 0.85 -32.11
C ASP A 158 -21.16 1.14 -31.06
N LEU A 159 -21.15 2.35 -30.48
CA LEU A 159 -20.25 2.72 -29.39
C LEU A 159 -20.43 1.81 -28.17
N ARG A 160 -21.67 1.58 -27.72
CA ARG A 160 -21.95 0.68 -26.58
C ARG A 160 -21.53 -0.77 -26.83
N VAL A 161 -21.74 -1.26 -28.05
CA VAL A 161 -21.29 -2.61 -28.44
C VAL A 161 -19.77 -2.69 -28.41
N ALA A 162 -19.08 -1.67 -28.94
CA ALA A 162 -17.63 -1.60 -28.89
C ALA A 162 -17.09 -1.50 -27.45
N GLU A 163 -17.75 -0.75 -26.57
CA GLU A 163 -17.41 -0.64 -25.13
C GLU A 163 -17.55 -2.00 -24.43
N ALA A 164 -18.65 -2.70 -24.67
CA ALA A 164 -18.87 -4.04 -24.12
C ALA A 164 -17.82 -5.05 -24.61
N ALA A 165 -17.45 -4.98 -25.89
CA ALA A 165 -16.39 -5.83 -26.45
C ALA A 165 -15.01 -5.50 -25.86
N PHE A 166 -14.72 -4.23 -25.62
CA PHE A 166 -13.44 -3.77 -25.05
C PHE A 166 -13.29 -4.13 -23.56
N ALA A 167 -14.38 -4.29 -22.81
CA ALA A 167 -14.31 -4.63 -21.39
C ALA A 167 -13.48 -5.90 -21.10
N GLY A 168 -13.56 -6.91 -21.98
CA GLY A 168 -12.76 -8.13 -21.86
C GLY A 168 -11.27 -7.89 -22.09
N GLU A 169 -10.91 -7.07 -23.08
CA GLU A 169 -9.53 -6.71 -23.38
C GLU A 169 -8.93 -5.81 -22.28
N ALA A 170 -9.70 -4.84 -21.79
CA ALA A 170 -9.31 -4.00 -20.66
C ALA A 170 -9.04 -4.85 -19.41
N ALA A 171 -9.86 -5.88 -19.15
CA ALA A 171 -9.63 -6.83 -18.07
C ALA A 171 -8.36 -7.67 -18.29
N GLN A 172 -8.07 -8.10 -19.53
CA GLN A 172 -6.80 -8.79 -19.84
C GLN A 172 -5.59 -7.90 -19.58
N ILE A 173 -5.64 -6.63 -19.99
CA ILE A 173 -4.58 -5.64 -19.72
C ILE A 173 -4.42 -5.41 -18.21
N ASP A 174 -5.53 -5.37 -17.47
CA ASP A 174 -5.51 -5.22 -16.01
C ASP A 174 -4.88 -6.44 -15.30
N GLU A 175 -5.19 -7.65 -15.76
CA GLU A 175 -4.56 -8.88 -15.26
C GLU A 175 -3.08 -8.97 -15.66
N GLU A 176 -2.73 -8.60 -16.89
CA GLU A 176 -1.33 -8.45 -17.31
C GLU A 176 -0.61 -7.46 -16.39
N ARG A 177 -1.19 -6.28 -16.15
CA ARG A 177 -0.62 -5.27 -15.23
C ARG A 177 -0.37 -5.86 -13.86
N LYS A 178 -1.37 -6.51 -13.26
CA LYS A 178 -1.25 -7.14 -11.92
C LYS A 178 -0.14 -8.18 -11.87
N SER A 179 0.00 -8.99 -12.91
CA SER A 179 1.05 -10.02 -12.96
C SER A 179 2.47 -9.45 -13.10
N HIS A 180 2.62 -8.23 -13.62
CA HIS A 180 3.92 -7.55 -13.76
C HIS A 180 4.28 -6.69 -12.54
N LEU A 181 3.32 -6.39 -11.66
CA LEU A 181 3.61 -5.64 -10.44
C LEU A 181 4.61 -6.41 -9.59
N ILE A 182 5.63 -5.69 -9.12
CA ILE A 182 6.65 -6.25 -8.24
C ILE A 182 5.98 -6.44 -6.88
N PRO A 183 5.93 -7.68 -6.36
CA PRO A 183 5.36 -7.93 -5.04
C PRO A 183 6.25 -7.30 -3.97
N ASP A 184 5.62 -6.85 -2.89
CA ASP A 184 6.34 -6.37 -1.72
C ASP A 184 7.01 -7.56 -1.03
N ARG A 185 8.29 -7.77 -1.32
CA ARG A 185 9.08 -8.90 -0.82
C ARG A 185 10.13 -8.42 0.15
N ASN A 186 9.92 -8.71 1.43
CA ASN A 186 10.87 -8.41 2.49
C ASN A 186 11.76 -9.63 2.82
N ASP A 187 12.64 -10.00 1.89
CA ASP A 187 13.61 -11.06 2.12
C ASP A 187 14.87 -10.52 2.82
N ALA A 188 15.54 -11.36 3.61
CA ALA A 188 16.77 -10.98 4.33
C ALA A 188 17.88 -10.43 3.41
N LEU A 189 17.98 -10.98 2.19
CA LEU A 189 18.93 -10.48 1.18
C LEU A 189 18.57 -9.07 0.69
N MET A 190 17.27 -8.80 0.48
CA MET A 190 16.80 -7.47 0.07
C MET A 190 16.99 -6.46 1.20
N SER A 191 16.72 -6.86 2.44
CA SER A 191 17.02 -6.06 3.63
C SER A 191 18.52 -5.74 3.75
N TYR A 192 19.39 -6.68 3.38
CA TYR A 192 20.84 -6.44 3.34
C TYR A 192 21.24 -5.42 2.28
N LEU A 193 20.75 -5.56 1.04
CA LEU A 193 21.04 -4.59 -0.03
C LEU A 193 20.49 -3.20 0.31
N ALA A 194 19.26 -3.12 0.84
CA ALA A 194 18.69 -1.85 1.29
C ALA A 194 19.44 -1.24 2.49
N LEU A 195 20.05 -2.05 3.36
CA LEU A 195 20.95 -1.52 4.40
C LEU A 195 22.20 -0.86 3.79
N GLU A 196 22.76 -1.41 2.71
CA GLU A 196 23.88 -0.75 1.99
C GLU A 196 23.46 0.60 1.40
N GLU A 197 22.24 0.70 0.88
CA GLU A 197 21.67 1.97 0.42
C GLU A 197 21.44 2.96 1.58
N VAL A 198 20.96 2.49 2.74
CA VAL A 198 20.84 3.31 3.95
C VAL A 198 22.21 3.81 4.41
N TYR A 199 23.27 3.00 4.29
CA TYR A 199 24.63 3.46 4.55
C TYR A 199 25.12 4.50 3.54
N ALA A 200 24.60 4.51 2.32
CA ALA A 200 24.93 5.50 1.29
C ALA A 200 24.11 6.80 1.40
N ASP A 201 22.98 6.78 2.12
CA ASP A 201 22.11 7.95 2.31
C ASP A 201 22.88 9.11 3.01
N PRO A 202 22.89 10.33 2.44
CA PRO A 202 23.58 11.49 3.04
C PRO A 202 22.99 11.93 4.39
N ARG A 203 21.73 11.59 4.70
CA ARG A 203 21.06 11.98 5.96
C ARG A 203 21.38 11.02 7.09
N PHE A 204 21.31 9.72 6.82
CA PHE A 204 21.39 8.68 7.85
C PHE A 204 22.67 7.84 7.78
N GLY A 205 23.35 7.81 6.64
CA GLY A 205 24.47 6.90 6.37
C GLY A 205 25.64 7.08 7.32
N SER A 206 25.97 8.31 7.71
CA SER A 206 27.02 8.56 8.72
C SER A 206 26.63 7.94 10.07
N ALA A 207 25.43 8.22 10.58
CA ALA A 207 24.96 7.69 11.86
C ALA A 207 24.88 6.15 11.84
N ALA A 208 24.41 5.57 10.75
CA ALA A 208 24.31 4.12 10.59
C ALA A 208 25.68 3.44 10.58
N ARG A 209 26.68 4.00 9.88
CA ARG A 209 28.07 3.49 9.91
C ARG A 209 28.68 3.61 11.31
N HIS A 210 28.47 4.75 12.00
CA HIS A 210 28.98 4.95 13.36
C HIS A 210 28.36 3.96 14.33
N PHE A 211 27.05 3.69 14.23
CA PHE A 211 26.39 2.68 15.04
C PHE A 211 26.95 1.28 14.77
N SER A 212 27.12 0.89 13.51
CA SER A 212 27.71 -0.41 13.14
C SER A 212 29.12 -0.59 13.71
N TRP A 213 29.96 0.46 13.64
CA TRP A 213 31.30 0.45 14.23
C TRP A 213 31.26 0.40 15.76
N LEU A 214 30.35 1.14 16.39
CA LEU A 214 30.17 1.13 17.84
C LEU A 214 29.71 -0.25 18.32
N MET A 215 28.73 -0.87 17.65
CA MET A 215 28.27 -2.22 17.96
C MET A 215 29.39 -3.25 17.77
N MET A 216 30.17 -3.14 16.70
CA MET A 216 31.33 -4.01 16.48
C MET A 216 32.37 -3.84 17.60
N ALA A 217 32.67 -2.60 18.02
CA ALA A 217 33.58 -2.32 19.13
C ALA A 217 33.06 -2.89 20.46
N VAL A 218 31.77 -2.73 20.75
CA VAL A 218 31.13 -3.29 21.95
C VAL A 218 31.24 -4.81 21.96
N LEU A 219 30.88 -5.49 20.86
CA LEU A 219 30.99 -6.95 20.75
C LEU A 219 32.45 -7.43 20.91
N MET A 220 33.40 -6.72 20.30
CA MET A 220 34.84 -7.00 20.49
C MET A 220 35.29 -6.82 21.93
N THR A 221 34.83 -5.78 22.63
CA THR A 221 35.17 -5.57 24.04
C THR A 221 34.59 -6.65 24.95
N PHE A 222 33.37 -7.14 24.69
CA PHE A 222 32.80 -8.27 25.44
C PHE A 222 33.62 -9.53 25.24
N GLU A 223 34.02 -9.84 24.01
CA GLU A 223 34.85 -11.00 23.70
C GLU A 223 36.25 -10.88 24.31
N LEU A 224 36.88 -9.70 24.24
CA LEU A 224 38.16 -9.43 24.88
C LEU A 224 38.04 -9.50 26.41
N SER A 225 36.93 -9.05 26.99
CA SER A 225 36.68 -9.11 28.44
C SER A 225 36.69 -10.55 28.93
N TYR A 226 36.14 -11.50 28.17
CA TYR A 226 36.22 -12.92 28.49
C TYR A 226 37.68 -13.41 28.48
N VAL A 227 38.50 -12.98 27.51
CA VAL A 227 39.92 -13.31 27.46
C VAL A 227 40.67 -12.72 28.65
N VAL A 228 40.40 -11.47 29.02
CA VAL A 228 41.02 -10.79 30.16
C VAL A 228 40.64 -11.46 31.48
N VAL A 229 39.35 -11.72 31.70
CA VAL A 229 38.84 -12.47 32.86
C VAL A 229 39.51 -13.83 32.92
N ARG A 230 39.53 -14.57 31.80
CA ARG A 230 40.21 -15.86 31.76
C ARG A 230 41.68 -15.75 32.13
N ALA A 231 42.42 -14.77 31.60
CA ALA A 231 43.84 -14.58 31.87
C ALA A 231 44.13 -14.18 33.33
N TRP A 232 43.34 -13.26 33.88
CA TRP A 232 43.53 -12.75 35.24
C TRP A 232 43.08 -13.76 36.30
N PHE A 233 41.97 -14.47 36.06
CA PHE A 233 41.44 -15.46 37.00
C PHE A 233 42.01 -16.88 36.80
N THR A 234 42.81 -17.15 35.77
CA THR A 234 43.59 -18.41 35.69
C THR A 234 44.59 -18.57 36.84
N HIS A 235 45.09 -17.47 37.43
CA HIS A 235 45.97 -17.57 38.60
C HIS A 235 45.21 -17.94 39.88
N ALA A 236 43.95 -17.53 40.01
CA ALA A 236 43.11 -17.93 41.13
C ALA A 236 42.84 -19.46 41.12
N SER A 237 42.69 -20.07 39.94
CA SER A 237 42.50 -21.53 39.86
C SER A 237 43.78 -22.31 40.19
N VAL A 238 44.96 -21.79 39.84
CA VAL A 238 46.24 -22.42 40.22
C VAL A 238 46.49 -22.29 41.72
N TYR A 239 46.21 -21.11 42.29
CA TYR A 239 46.32 -20.89 43.74
C TYR A 239 45.34 -21.79 44.52
N MET A 240 44.09 -21.90 44.06
CA MET A 240 43.11 -22.82 44.65
C MET A 240 43.52 -24.29 44.48
N ALA A 241 44.07 -24.68 43.34
CA ALA A 241 44.59 -26.03 43.14
C ALA A 241 45.78 -26.33 44.08
N MET A 242 46.69 -25.37 44.30
CA MET A 242 47.77 -25.48 45.28
C MET A 242 47.23 -25.59 46.71
N LEU A 243 46.25 -24.77 47.09
CA LEU A 243 45.59 -24.84 48.39
C LEU A 243 44.92 -26.20 48.63
N ILE A 244 44.25 -26.74 47.62
CA ILE A 244 43.64 -28.08 47.68
C ILE A 244 44.72 -29.16 47.80
N ALA A 245 45.86 -29.02 47.10
CA ALA A 245 46.96 -29.96 47.21
C ALA A 245 47.64 -29.92 48.60
N ASP A 246 47.84 -28.73 49.16
CA ASP A 246 48.45 -28.55 50.48
C ASP A 246 47.53 -29.01 51.61
N THR A 247 46.22 -28.76 51.50
CA THR A 247 45.24 -29.27 52.47
C THR A 247 45.17 -30.79 52.44
N LYS A 248 45.24 -31.43 51.26
CA LYS A 248 45.37 -32.89 51.15
C LYS A 248 46.64 -33.41 51.82
N LYS A 249 47.81 -32.82 51.54
CA LYS A 249 49.07 -33.20 52.20
C LYS A 249 49.02 -33.06 53.72
N ARG A 250 48.37 -32.02 54.23
CA ARG A 250 48.19 -31.83 55.68
C ARG A 250 47.24 -32.88 56.28
N ALA A 251 46.17 -33.23 55.57
CA ALA A 251 45.27 -34.30 55.99
C ALA A 251 46.00 -35.66 56.02
N ASP A 252 46.81 -35.96 55.00
CA ASP A 252 47.59 -37.20 54.93
C ASP A 252 48.62 -37.29 56.08
N ARG A 253 49.29 -36.18 56.40
CA ARG A 253 50.21 -36.12 57.57
C ARG A 253 49.47 -36.31 58.88
N ALA A 254 48.34 -35.63 59.09
CA ALA A 254 47.53 -35.79 60.29
C ALA A 254 47.02 -37.24 60.45
N ALA A 255 46.67 -37.91 59.34
CA ALA A 255 46.30 -39.31 59.35
C ALA A 255 47.48 -40.22 59.74
N ALA A 256 48.67 -39.98 59.19
CA ALA A 256 49.88 -40.72 59.55
C ALA A 256 50.28 -40.50 61.03
N ASP A 257 50.20 -39.27 61.54
CA ASP A 257 50.46 -38.95 62.94
C ASP A 257 49.44 -39.64 63.87
N TYR A 258 48.19 -39.73 63.45
CA TYR A 258 47.14 -40.45 64.17
C TYR A 258 47.39 -41.96 64.20
N GLU A 259 47.81 -42.57 63.09
CA GLU A 259 48.20 -43.98 63.05
C GLU A 259 49.40 -44.27 63.94
N THR A 260 50.42 -43.41 63.90
CA THR A 260 51.61 -43.51 64.75
C THR A 260 51.24 -43.40 66.24
N SER A 261 50.34 -42.48 66.58
CA SER A 261 49.82 -42.30 67.94
C SER A 261 48.98 -43.51 68.40
N ARG A 262 48.18 -44.09 67.50
CA ARG A 262 47.40 -45.30 67.78
C ARG A 262 48.30 -46.52 68.03
N ASP A 263 49.37 -46.65 67.26
CA ASP A 263 50.33 -47.74 67.42
C ASP A 263 51.20 -47.56 68.68
N ALA A 264 51.51 -46.32 69.06
CA ALA A 264 52.14 -46.01 70.34
C ALA A 264 51.23 -46.37 71.54
N LEU A 265 49.92 -46.15 71.43
CA LEU A 265 48.92 -46.58 72.42
C LEU A 265 48.80 -48.11 72.48
N ARG A 266 48.90 -48.82 71.35
CA ARG A 266 48.93 -50.29 71.31
C ARG A 266 50.18 -50.91 71.92
N ARG A 267 51.33 -50.21 71.85
CA ARG A 267 52.61 -50.68 72.44
C ARG A 267 52.72 -50.45 73.94
N LYS A 268 51.78 -49.74 74.56
CA LYS A 268 51.75 -49.58 76.02
C LYS A 268 51.15 -50.87 76.63
N PRO A 269 51.94 -51.71 77.33
CA PRO A 269 51.41 -52.94 77.92
C PRO A 269 50.34 -52.60 78.95
N LEU A 270 49.16 -53.21 78.80
CA LEU A 270 48.06 -53.12 79.75
C LEU A 270 48.49 -53.70 81.10
N ALA A 271 48.59 -52.84 82.10
CA ALA A 271 48.58 -53.25 83.50
C ALA A 271 47.18 -53.82 83.86
N PRO A 272 47.09 -54.90 84.66
CA PRO A 272 45.83 -55.59 84.91
C PRO A 272 45.15 -55.06 86.17
N MET A 273 44.08 -54.28 86.05
CA MET A 273 43.13 -53.98 87.15
C MET A 273 41.85 -53.42 86.51
N ALA A 274 40.63 -53.55 87.02
CA ALA A 274 39.96 -54.35 88.03
C ALA A 274 38.46 -54.04 87.83
N ARG A 275 37.57 -54.91 88.29
CA ARG A 275 36.10 -54.77 88.17
C ARG A 275 35.52 -53.55 88.92
N ALA A 276 34.56 -52.89 88.25
CA ALA A 276 33.34 -52.22 88.75
C ALA A 276 33.47 -50.88 89.53
N PRO A 277 32.41 -50.04 89.69
CA PRO A 277 31.00 -50.21 89.32
C PRO A 277 30.32 -49.03 88.55
N LEU A 278 29.05 -49.29 88.16
CA LEU A 278 28.04 -48.38 87.62
C LEU A 278 27.90 -47.04 88.38
N ARG A 279 27.75 -45.94 87.64
CA ARG A 279 27.15 -44.69 88.16
C ARG A 279 26.30 -43.99 87.09
N PHE A 280 25.13 -43.54 87.56
CA PHE A 280 24.00 -42.95 86.86
C PHE A 280 24.31 -41.68 86.01
N LEU A 281 23.57 -41.59 84.89
CA LEU A 281 22.92 -40.44 84.19
C LEU A 281 23.05 -39.02 84.80
N PRO A 282 23.04 -37.94 83.97
CA PRO A 282 21.79 -37.46 83.33
C PRO A 282 21.89 -36.89 81.90
N ALA A 283 20.74 -36.89 81.20
CA ALA A 283 20.43 -36.04 80.04
C ALA A 283 20.12 -34.59 80.52
N PRO A 284 20.25 -33.51 79.70
CA PRO A 284 19.28 -33.15 78.64
C PRO A 284 19.94 -32.57 77.35
N ALA A 285 19.41 -32.79 76.12
CA ALA A 285 18.31 -32.09 75.41
C ALA A 285 18.77 -30.84 74.58
N PRO A 286 17.96 -30.28 73.65
CA PRO A 286 18.34 -30.08 72.24
C PRO A 286 18.26 -28.62 71.72
N SER A 287 18.88 -28.30 70.57
CA SER A 287 18.51 -27.15 69.70
C SER A 287 19.36 -27.16 68.42
N ALA A 288 18.79 -27.39 67.23
CA ALA A 288 18.07 -26.45 66.36
C ALA A 288 19.01 -25.63 65.44
N ALA A 289 19.06 -26.01 64.16
CA ALA A 289 19.35 -25.11 63.04
C ALA A 289 18.68 -25.65 61.76
N THR A 290 17.42 -25.27 61.66
CA THR A 290 16.60 -25.02 60.46
C THR A 290 17.33 -24.96 59.11
N VAL A 291 17.04 -25.91 58.22
CA VAL A 291 17.17 -25.73 56.76
C VAL A 291 15.85 -25.14 56.26
N ARG A 292 15.91 -23.87 55.83
CA ARG A 292 14.79 -23.13 55.25
C ARG A 292 14.82 -23.31 53.73
N GLU A 293 13.98 -24.21 53.25
CA GLU A 293 13.66 -24.36 51.83
C GLU A 293 12.63 -23.29 51.46
N SER A 294 13.04 -22.27 50.71
CA SER A 294 12.14 -21.24 50.18
C SER A 294 11.83 -21.51 48.71
N ARG A 295 10.64 -22.05 48.49
CA ARG A 295 9.91 -22.09 47.22
C ARG A 295 8.87 -20.95 47.24
N ARG A 296 8.91 -20.07 46.24
CA ARG A 296 7.82 -19.17 45.79
C ARG A 296 8.15 -18.74 44.36
N GLU A 297 7.39 -19.18 43.36
CA GLU A 297 6.12 -18.61 42.88
C GLU A 297 6.29 -17.30 42.10
N GLU A 298 6.04 -17.45 40.79
CA GLU A 298 5.20 -16.60 39.93
C GLU A 298 5.12 -15.10 40.19
N ALA A 299 5.44 -14.32 39.15
CA ALA A 299 4.64 -13.16 38.78
C ALA A 299 4.63 -12.99 37.26
N ARG A 300 3.46 -13.34 36.70
CA ARG A 300 2.83 -12.72 35.53
C ARG A 300 2.68 -11.20 35.73
N PHE A 301 2.36 -10.55 34.61
CA PHE A 301 1.66 -9.27 34.40
C PHE A 301 2.53 -8.13 33.87
N PRO A 302 1.96 -7.21 33.07
CA PRO A 302 1.00 -7.34 31.98
C PRO A 302 1.63 -7.09 30.59
#